data_AF-A0A831RIX6-F1
#
_entry.id   AF-A0A831RIX6-F1
#
_cell.length_a   1.000
_cell.length_b   1.000
_cell.length_c   1.000
_cell.angle_alpha   90.00
_cell.angle_beta   90.00
_cell.angle_gamma   90.00
#
_symmetry.space_group_name_H-M   'P 1'
#
loop_
_entity.id
_entity.type
_entity.pdbx_description
1 polymer ?
#
loop_
_entity_poly.entity_id
_entity_poly.type
_entity_poly.pdbx_seq_one_letter_code
_entity_poly.pdbx_strand_id
1 'polypeptide(L)' 'DVLLAAVEHLLKTPQPQGEIYLVKPSVMYKFADPKLEALSKAQKQLLRMGPVNAMIIKHKLGLLRGYLLQQREENPPSR' A
#
# COMPACT_ATOMS: atom_id res chain seq x y z
N ASP A 1 8.88 10.98 -10.98
CA ASP A 1 7.59 10.28 -11.14
C ASP A 1 7.47 8.92 -10.48
N VAL A 2 8.50 8.06 -10.49
CA VAL A 2 8.46 6.70 -9.90
C VAL A 2 8.02 6.68 -8.42
N LEU A 3 8.51 7.63 -7.61
CA LEU A 3 8.15 7.70 -6.19
C LEU A 3 6.67 8.02 -5.96
N LEU A 4 6.13 9.01 -6.69
CA LEU A 4 4.71 9.37 -6.60
C LEU A 4 3.83 8.17 -7.01
N ALA A 5 4.17 7.49 -8.10
CA ALA A 5 3.46 6.29 -8.53
C ALA A 5 3.51 5.17 -7.48
N ALA A 6 4.65 4.97 -6.82
CA ALA A 6 4.79 4.00 -5.74
C ALA A 6 3.91 4.35 -4.52
N VAL A 7 3.87 5.63 -4.14
CA VAL A 7 2.99 6.13 -3.05
C VAL A 7 1.52 5.89 -3.40
N GLU A 8 1.10 6.26 -4.61
CA GLU A 8 -0.28 6.06 -5.06
C GLU A 8 -0.65 4.56 -5.13
N HIS A 9 0.29 3.70 -5.54
CA HIS A 9 0.09 2.26 -5.55
C HIS A 9 -0.14 1.69 -4.14
N LEU A 10 0.61 2.16 -3.14
CA LEU A 10 0.40 1.74 -1.75
C LEU A 10 -0.89 2.31 -1.14
N LEU A 11 -1.29 3.53 -1.51
CA LEU A 11 -2.56 4.11 -1.07
C LEU A 11 -3.78 3.30 -1.56
N LYS A 12 -3.66 2.63 -2.72
CA LYS A 12 -4.68 1.71 -3.26
C LYS A 12 -4.78 0.37 -2.52
N THR A 13 -3.98 0.11 -1.49
CA THR A 13 -4.11 -1.12 -0.68
C THR A 13 -5.52 -1.19 -0.07
N PRO A 14 -6.29 -2.28 -0.30
CA PRO A 14 -7.61 -2.44 0.30
C PRO A 14 -7.50 -2.55 1.82
N GLN A 15 -8.57 -2.16 2.54
CA GLN A 15 -8.70 -2.41 3.97
C GLN A 15 -9.77 -3.49 4.16
N PRO A 16 -9.37 -4.75 4.41
CA PRO A 16 -10.32 -5.84 4.62
C PRO A 16 -11.21 -5.53 5.83
N GLN A 17 -12.51 -5.75 5.68
CA GLN A 17 -13.45 -5.68 6.79
C GLN A 17 -13.52 -7.07 7.42
N GLY A 18 -13.10 -7.18 8.69
CA GLY A 18 -13.10 -8.45 9.42
C GLY A 18 -11.75 -9.17 9.42
N GLU A 19 -11.78 -10.44 9.84
CA GLU A 19 -10.59 -11.26 10.01
C GLU A 19 -9.96 -11.65 8.68
N ILE A 20 -8.62 -11.63 8.64
CA ILE A 20 -7.85 -12.07 7.48
C ILE A 20 -7.40 -13.51 7.71
N TYR A 21 -7.97 -14.45 6.96
CA TYR A 21 -7.59 -15.86 7.03
C TYR A 21 -6.33 -16.15 6.23
N LEU A 22 -5.47 -16.99 6.80
CA LEU A 22 -4.23 -17.47 6.16
C LEU A 22 -4.31 -18.96 5.89
N VAL A 23 -3.81 -19.37 4.73
CA VAL A 23 -3.60 -20.78 4.39
C VAL A 23 -2.09 -21.07 4.41
N LYS A 24 -1.72 -22.30 4.81
CA LYS A 24 -0.33 -22.77 4.83
C LYS A 24 -0.10 -23.88 3.79
N PRO A 25 -0.03 -23.54 2.49
CA PRO A 25 0.24 -24.52 1.45
C PRO A 25 1.72 -24.93 1.39
N SER A 26 2.63 -24.16 2.01
CA SER A 26 4.07 -24.46 2.08
C SER A 26 4.72 -23.79 3.29
N VAL A 27 6.06 -23.63 3.31
CA VAL A 27 6.80 -22.92 4.36
C VAL A 27 6.26 -21.49 4.59
N MET A 28 5.73 -20.85 3.54
CA MET A 28 5.16 -19.51 3.64
C MET A 28 3.62 -19.53 3.72
N TYR A 29 3.09 -18.75 4.66
CA TYR A 29 1.66 -18.44 4.73
C TYR A 29 1.23 -17.56 3.56
N LYS A 30 0.06 -17.88 2.99
CA LYS A 30 -0.62 -17.09 1.95
C LYS A 30 -1.95 -16.58 2.47
N PHE A 31 -2.44 -15.48 1.92
CA PHE A 31 -3.82 -15.06 2.17
C PHE A 31 -4.78 -16.08 1.56
N ALA A 32 -5.83 -16.43 2.31
CA ALA A 32 -6.86 -17.33 1.84
C ALA A 32 -7.70 -16.67 0.72
N ASP A 33 -7.93 -15.35 0.83
CA ASP A 33 -8.61 -14.57 -0.19
C ASP A 33 -7.67 -14.34 -1.41
N PRO A 34 -8.01 -14.86 -2.60
CA PRO A 34 -7.22 -14.67 -3.81
C PRO A 34 -7.00 -13.20 -4.18
N LYS A 35 -7.94 -12.31 -3.85
CA LYS A 35 -7.82 -10.86 -4.11
C LYS A 35 -6.72 -10.24 -3.25
N LEU A 36 -6.60 -10.66 -1.99
CA LEU A 36 -5.52 -10.22 -1.10
C LEU A 36 -4.18 -10.84 -1.49
N GLU A 37 -4.18 -12.10 -1.92
CA GLU A 37 -2.95 -12.78 -2.34
C GLU A 37 -2.38 -12.21 -3.64
N ALA A 38 -3.23 -11.73 -4.56
CA ALA A 38 -2.84 -11.08 -5.81
C ALA A 38 -2.24 -9.68 -5.63
N LEU A 39 -2.31 -9.08 -4.45
CA LEU A 39 -1.70 -7.79 -4.17
C LEU A 39 -0.17 -7.84 -4.30
N SER A 40 0.42 -6.68 -4.62
CA SER A 40 1.88 -6.56 -4.66
C SER A 40 2.51 -6.85 -3.30
N LYS A 41 3.79 -7.26 -3.30
CA LYS A 41 4.51 -7.61 -2.06
C LYS A 41 4.44 -6.50 -1.00
N ALA A 42 4.54 -5.24 -1.41
CA ALA A 42 4.50 -4.10 -0.52
C ALA A 42 3.09 -3.84 0.05
N GLN A 43 2.04 -3.99 -0.76
CA GLN A 43 0.65 -3.91 -0.29
C GLN A 43 0.33 -5.06 0.69
N LYS A 44 0.81 -6.29 0.41
CA LYS A 44 0.70 -7.43 1.34
C LYS A 44 1.43 -7.17 2.65
N GLN A 45 2.59 -6.51 2.60
CA GLN A 45 3.30 -6.13 3.81
C GLN A 45 2.50 -5.15 4.67
N LEU A 46 1.83 -4.17 4.04
CA LEU A 46 0.97 -3.22 4.73
C LEU A 46 -0.20 -3.94 5.44
N LEU A 47 -0.81 -4.93 4.79
CA LEU A 47 -1.86 -5.75 5.41
C LEU A 47 -1.34 -6.56 6.61
N ARG A 48 -0.13 -7.11 6.51
CA ARG A 48 0.50 -7.90 7.59
C ARG A 48 0.82 -7.09 8.84
N MET A 49 0.91 -5.78 8.74
CA MET A 49 1.11 -4.90 9.90
C MET A 49 -0.16 -4.70 10.73
N GLY A 50 -1.33 -5.16 10.23
CA GLY A 50 -2.62 -5.00 10.87
C GLY A 50 -3.30 -3.66 10.57
N PRO A 51 -4.61 -3.52 10.88
CA PRO A 51 -5.44 -2.40 10.44
C PRO A 51 -4.98 -1.05 11.00
N VAL A 52 -4.52 -1.02 12.26
CA VAL A 52 -4.05 0.21 12.92
C VAL A 52 -2.80 0.75 12.24
N ASN A 53 -1.77 -0.09 12.07
CA ASN A 53 -0.53 0.33 11.42
C ASN A 53 -0.73 0.66 9.94
N ALA A 54 -1.55 -0.13 9.23
CA ALA A 54 -1.91 0.17 7.86
C ALA A 54 -2.56 1.55 7.73
N MET A 55 -3.48 1.91 8.63
CA MET A 55 -4.11 3.23 8.66
C MET A 55 -3.09 4.35 8.89
N ILE A 56 -2.21 4.21 9.89
CA ILE A 56 -1.17 5.21 10.20
C ILE A 56 -0.25 5.42 9.01
N ILE A 57 0.19 4.34 8.36
CA ILE A 57 1.08 4.41 7.20
C ILE A 57 0.36 5.03 6.01
N LYS A 58 -0.89 4.63 5.71
CA LYS A 58 -1.69 5.23 4.62
C LYS A 58 -1.91 6.73 4.84
N HIS A 59 -2.14 7.15 6.08
CA HIS A 59 -2.25 8.57 6.41
C HIS A 59 -0.95 9.32 6.08
N LYS A 60 0.20 8.82 6.53
CA LYS A 60 1.51 9.42 6.21
C LYS A 60 1.83 9.43 4.72
N LEU A 61 1.46 8.37 3.99
CA LEU A 61 1.58 8.30 2.53
C LEU A 61 0.71 9.36 1.84
N GLY A 62 -0.47 9.65 2.38
CA GLY A 62 -1.34 10.72 1.88
C GLY A 62 -0.71 12.11 2.03
N LEU A 63 -0.10 12.38 3.19
CA LEU A 63 0.66 13.62 3.42
C LEU A 63 1.85 13.72 2.44
N LEU A 64 2.61 12.64 2.30
CA LEU A 64 3.74 12.58 1.36
C LEU A 64 3.30 12.81 -0.09
N ARG A 65 2.17 12.23 -0.50
CA ARG A 65 1.59 12.47 -1.83
C ARG A 65 1.29 13.95 -2.05
N GLY A 66 0.69 14.63 -1.07
CA GLY A 66 0.41 16.06 -1.14
C GLY A 66 1.69 16.88 -1.35
N TYR A 67 2.72 16.61 -0.55
CA TYR A 67 4.02 17.26 -0.68
C TYR A 67 4.66 17.02 -2.06
N LEU A 68 4.64 15.78 -2.55
CA LEU A 68 5.22 15.43 -3.85
C LEU A 68 4.49 16.10 -5.02
N LEU A 69 3.17 16.32 -4.92
CA LEU A 69 2.40 17.03 -5.93
C LEU A 69 2.71 18.54 -5.92
N GLN A 70 2.76 19.16 -4.74
CA GLN A 70 3.14 20.56 -4.60
C GLN A 70 4.53 20.81 -5.18
N GLN A 71 5.51 19.96 -4.87
CA GLN A 71 6.86 20.06 -5.41
C GLN A 71 6.92 19.93 -6.94
N ARG A 72 6.03 19.16 -7.57
CA ARG A 72 5.95 19.07 -9.04
C ARG A 72 5.36 20.32 -9.69
N GLU A 73 4.44 21.00 -9.01
CA GLU A 73 3.89 22.27 -9.48
C GLU A 73 4.94 23.38 -9.40
N GLU A 74 5.73 23.40 -8.33
CA GLU A 74 6.83 24.35 -8.11
C GLU A 74 8.04 24.09 -9.03
N ASN A 75 8.28 22.83 -9.43
CA ASN A 75 9.37 22.44 -10.31
C ASN A 75 8.88 21.46 -11.39
N PRO A 76 8.24 21.97 -12.46
CA PRO A 76 7.67 21.14 -13.50
C PRO A 76 8.76 20.34 -14.22
N PRO A 77 8.52 19.05 -14.54
CA PRO A 77 9.51 18.24 -15.22
C PRO A 77 9.86 18.86 -16.57
N SER A 78 11.15 19.15 -16.78
CA SER A 78 11.70 19.54 -18.07
C SER A 78 11.30 18.50 -19.10
N ARG A 79 10.51 18.92 -20.11
CA ARG A 79 10.10 18.06 -21.23
C ARG A 79 11.29 17.53 -22.00
#